data_AF-A0A940XEA1-F1
#
_entry.id   AF-A0A940XEA1-F1
#
_cell.length_a   1.000
_cell.length_b   1.000
_cell.length_c   1.000
_cell.angle_alpha   90.00
_cell.angle_beta   90.00
_cell.angle_gamma   90.00
#
_symmetry.space_group_name_H-M   'P 1'
#
loop_
_entity.id
_entity.type
_entity.pdbx_description
1 polymer ?
#
loop_
_entity_poly.entity_id
_entity_poly.type
_entity_poly.pdbx_seq_one_letter_code
_entity_poly.pdbx_strand_id
1 'polypeptide(L)'
;MSGAEQTGGALKVTAVLASPHGSGSTAAAVDAVLDGCRDAGAVCTLVDLRDGAADGFAGAREAIEEADAVVFASPTYRATHTSLLASFLEGVERGARFETRAPLRGKATAVVMTGAAPEHFLATERLRATLASFYAVQVLSPSLFLTRSAFGPDASLTPDAAGTAVLHGRALVDLAAACRASGNIALLKPLV
;
A
#
# COMPACT_ATOMS: atom_id res chain seq x y z
N MET A 1 -31.00 1.45 -23.53
CA MET A 1 -29.54 1.54 -23.31
C MET A 1 -29.18 0.45 -22.32
N SER A 2 -28.71 -0.68 -22.85
CA SER A 2 -28.40 -1.89 -22.09
C SER A 2 -27.13 -1.64 -21.29
N GLY A 3 -27.21 -1.74 -19.96
CA GLY A 3 -26.04 -1.73 -19.10
C GLY A 3 -25.17 -2.91 -19.44
N ALA A 4 -23.95 -2.64 -19.92
CA ALA A 4 -22.93 -3.66 -19.97
C ALA A 4 -22.62 -4.05 -18.53
N GLU A 5 -22.96 -5.26 -18.14
CA GLU A 5 -22.33 -5.92 -17.00
C GLU A 5 -20.82 -5.84 -17.23
N GLN A 6 -20.14 -5.00 -16.45
CA GLN A 6 -18.69 -5.10 -16.33
C GLN A 6 -18.40 -6.42 -15.64
N THR A 7 -18.14 -7.46 -16.43
CA THR A 7 -17.45 -8.67 -15.97
C THR A 7 -15.99 -8.31 -15.65
N GLY A 8 -15.80 -7.47 -14.63
CA GLY A 8 -14.49 -7.14 -14.08
C GLY A 8 -14.15 -8.19 -13.04
N GLY A 9 -13.08 -8.95 -13.26
CA GLY A 9 -12.57 -9.89 -12.26
C GLY A 9 -12.37 -9.21 -10.90
N ALA A 10 -12.33 -10.02 -9.84
CA ALA A 10 -12.06 -9.55 -8.48
C ALA A 10 -10.80 -8.66 -8.46
N LEU A 11 -10.87 -7.53 -7.76
CA LEU A 11 -9.74 -6.62 -7.63
C LEU A 11 -8.57 -7.34 -6.94
N LYS A 12 -7.37 -7.14 -7.45
CA LYS A 12 -6.14 -7.68 -6.86
C LYS A 12 -5.50 -6.62 -5.96
N VAL A 13 -5.20 -6.95 -4.72
CA VAL A 13 -4.51 -6.08 -3.77
C VAL A 13 -3.20 -6.72 -3.34
N THR A 14 -2.09 -6.02 -3.55
CA THR A 14 -0.76 -6.46 -3.08
C THR A 14 -0.32 -5.61 -1.90
N ALA A 15 -0.05 -6.22 -0.75
CA ALA A 15 0.63 -5.55 0.35
C ALA A 15 2.14 -5.79 0.27
N VAL A 16 2.90 -4.71 0.42
CA VAL A 16 4.37 -4.70 0.49
C VAL A 16 4.76 -4.38 1.93
N LEU A 17 5.21 -5.40 2.67
CA LEU A 17 5.66 -5.26 4.04
C LEU A 17 7.17 -4.98 4.07
N ALA A 18 7.53 -3.78 4.48
CA ALA A 18 8.91 -3.33 4.63
C ALA A 18 9.28 -3.22 6.12
N SER A 19 9.07 -4.30 6.88
CA SER A 19 9.54 -4.42 8.26
C SER A 19 10.85 -5.22 8.28
N PRO A 20 11.95 -4.71 8.88
CA PRO A 20 13.22 -5.45 8.96
C PRO A 20 13.13 -6.78 9.71
N HIS A 21 12.08 -6.97 10.52
CA HIS A 21 11.82 -8.18 11.29
C HIS A 21 10.69 -9.04 10.69
N GLY A 22 10.00 -8.51 9.67
CA GLY A 22 8.89 -9.12 8.91
C GLY A 22 7.71 -9.69 9.72
N SER A 23 7.69 -9.45 11.03
CA SER A 23 6.63 -9.81 11.97
C SER A 23 6.41 -8.65 12.94
N GLY A 24 5.35 -8.72 13.75
CA GLY A 24 5.03 -7.72 14.76
C GLY A 24 4.04 -6.67 14.30
N SER A 25 4.07 -5.49 14.93
CA SER A 25 3.01 -4.47 14.83
C SER A 25 2.65 -4.04 13.41
N THR A 26 3.64 -3.85 12.53
CA THR A 26 3.36 -3.47 11.13
C THR A 26 2.68 -4.59 10.36
N ALA A 27 3.08 -5.85 10.58
CA ALA A 27 2.45 -7.01 9.94
C ALA A 27 0.99 -7.16 10.41
N ALA A 28 0.75 -7.07 11.73
CA ALA A 28 -0.61 -7.13 12.29
C ALA A 28 -1.52 -6.01 11.74
N ALA A 29 -0.98 -4.81 11.55
CA ALA A 29 -1.70 -3.70 10.92
C ALA A 29 -2.07 -4.00 9.45
N VAL A 30 -1.13 -4.59 8.70
CA VAL A 30 -1.36 -4.97 7.30
C VAL A 30 -2.38 -6.10 7.19
N ASP A 31 -2.30 -7.11 8.04
CA ASP A 31 -3.24 -8.23 8.03
C ASP A 31 -4.67 -7.75 8.21
N ALA A 32 -4.92 -6.84 9.16
CA ALA A 32 -6.25 -6.25 9.35
C ALA A 32 -6.71 -5.38 8.17
N VAL A 33 -5.80 -4.67 7.49
CA VAL A 33 -6.13 -3.96 6.25
C VAL A 33 -6.50 -4.96 5.15
N LEU A 34 -5.74 -6.05 5.00
CA LEU A 34 -6.02 -7.09 4.02
C LEU A 34 -7.32 -7.82 4.32
N ASP A 35 -7.69 -8.02 5.59
CA ASP A 35 -8.99 -8.56 5.96
C ASP A 35 -10.13 -7.65 5.49
N GLY A 36 -9.98 -6.33 5.64
CA GLY A 36 -10.91 -5.37 5.05
C GLY A 36 -11.00 -5.44 3.53
N CYS A 37 -9.87 -5.65 2.84
CA CYS A 37 -9.86 -5.85 1.39
C CYS A 37 -10.58 -7.15 0.99
N ARG A 38 -10.34 -8.25 1.71
CA ARG A 38 -11.00 -9.55 1.47
C ARG A 38 -12.50 -9.49 1.74
N ASP A 39 -12.92 -8.80 2.80
CA ASP A 39 -14.33 -8.54 3.11
C ASP A 39 -15.04 -7.79 1.98
N ALA A 40 -14.32 -6.91 1.27
CA ALA A 40 -14.79 -6.20 0.09
C ALA A 40 -14.66 -7.00 -1.22
N GLY A 41 -14.27 -8.28 -1.15
CA GLY A 41 -14.22 -9.20 -2.28
C GLY A 41 -12.92 -9.15 -3.11
N ALA A 42 -11.86 -8.51 -2.61
CA ALA A 42 -10.57 -8.49 -3.29
C ALA A 42 -9.75 -9.78 -3.07
N VAL A 43 -8.92 -10.14 -4.04
CA VAL A 43 -7.87 -11.15 -3.91
C VAL A 43 -6.61 -10.48 -3.39
N CYS A 44 -6.10 -10.94 -2.25
CA CYS A 44 -4.99 -10.29 -1.56
C CYS A 44 -3.72 -11.13 -1.54
N THR A 45 -2.59 -10.50 -1.85
CA THR A 45 -1.24 -11.07 -1.71
C THR A 45 -0.42 -10.21 -0.76
N LEU A 46 0.37 -10.84 0.10
CA LEU A 46 1.36 -10.16 0.95
C LEU A 46 2.77 -10.53 0.46
N VAL A 47 3.60 -9.53 0.21
CA VAL A 47 5.02 -9.70 -0.11
C VAL A 47 5.85 -9.05 0.98
N ASP A 48 6.71 -9.84 1.60
CA ASP A 48 7.65 -9.37 2.62
C ASP A 48 8.99 -9.03 1.97
N LEU A 49 9.50 -7.82 2.22
CA LEU A 49 10.75 -7.34 1.66
C LEU A 49 11.99 -7.72 2.49
N ARG A 50 11.86 -8.45 3.61
CA ARG A 50 12.98 -8.71 4.53
C ARG A 50 14.23 -9.32 3.87
N ASP A 51 14.04 -10.11 2.82
CA ASP A 51 15.12 -10.78 2.08
C ASP A 51 15.83 -9.83 1.08
N GLY A 52 15.39 -8.57 1.02
CA GLY A 52 16.06 -7.48 0.32
C GLY A 52 16.16 -7.65 -1.19
N ALA A 53 17.20 -7.03 -1.77
CA ALA A 53 17.41 -6.94 -3.21
C ALA A 53 17.89 -8.24 -3.87
N ALA A 54 18.41 -9.20 -3.10
CA ALA A 54 18.95 -10.45 -3.65
C ALA A 54 17.84 -11.26 -4.36
N ASP A 55 16.64 -11.34 -3.78
CA ASP A 55 15.50 -12.09 -4.34
C ASP A 55 14.12 -11.43 -4.09
N GLY A 56 13.94 -10.69 -2.99
CA GLY A 56 12.62 -10.22 -2.54
C GLY A 56 12.00 -9.09 -3.39
N PHE A 57 12.83 -8.23 -4.00
CA PHE A 57 12.33 -7.08 -4.76
C PHE A 57 11.73 -7.48 -6.10
N ALA A 58 12.26 -8.51 -6.76
CA ALA A 58 11.76 -8.96 -8.06
C ALA A 58 10.32 -9.46 -7.94
N GLY A 59 10.05 -10.36 -6.98
CA GLY A 59 8.71 -10.85 -6.71
C GLY A 59 7.74 -9.75 -6.31
N ALA A 60 8.17 -8.80 -5.46
CA ALA A 60 7.35 -7.65 -5.10
C ALA A 60 6.99 -6.77 -6.30
N ARG A 61 7.92 -6.53 -7.23
CA ARG A 61 7.67 -5.76 -8.46
C ARG A 61 6.63 -6.42 -9.36
N GLU A 62 6.76 -7.72 -9.60
CA GLU A 62 5.78 -8.46 -10.42
C GLU A 62 4.41 -8.46 -9.73
N ALA A 63 4.37 -8.61 -8.41
CA ALA A 63 3.13 -8.58 -7.65
C ALA A 63 2.42 -7.21 -7.66
N ILE A 64 3.17 -6.09 -7.69
CA ILE A 64 2.55 -4.75 -7.81
C ILE A 64 2.16 -4.41 -9.24
N GLU A 65 2.86 -4.93 -10.26
CA GLU A 65 2.50 -4.76 -11.68
C GLU A 65 1.12 -5.39 -11.95
N GLU A 66 0.85 -6.56 -11.37
CA GLU A 66 -0.42 -7.29 -11.51
C GLU A 66 -1.57 -6.76 -10.63
N ALA A 67 -1.29 -5.93 -9.63
CA ALA A 67 -2.30 -5.47 -8.67
C ALA A 67 -3.17 -4.32 -9.21
N ASP A 68 -4.41 -4.21 -8.74
CA ASP A 68 -5.24 -3.00 -8.93
C ASP A 68 -4.98 -1.96 -7.84
N ALA A 69 -4.52 -2.41 -6.66
CA ALA A 69 -4.14 -1.55 -5.55
C ALA A 69 -2.96 -2.11 -4.74
N VAL A 70 -2.22 -1.20 -4.11
CA VAL A 70 -1.03 -1.55 -3.32
C VAL A 70 -1.11 -1.01 -1.90
N VAL A 71 -0.79 -1.82 -0.90
CA VAL A 71 -0.60 -1.37 0.49
C VAL A 71 0.90 -1.26 0.74
N PHE A 72 1.43 -0.07 0.95
CA PHE A 72 2.83 0.11 1.37
C PHE A 72 2.90 0.22 2.88
N ALA A 73 3.56 -0.76 3.50
CA ALA A 73 3.61 -0.88 4.94
C ALA A 73 5.03 -0.78 5.49
N SER A 74 5.26 0.10 6.46
CA SER A 74 6.60 0.25 7.05
C SER A 74 6.55 0.77 8.49
N PRO A 75 7.40 0.28 9.39
CA PRO A 75 7.62 0.96 10.66
C PRO A 75 8.32 2.32 10.43
N THR A 76 8.20 3.22 11.40
CA THR A 76 8.86 4.52 11.38
C THR A 76 10.30 4.41 11.87
N TYR A 77 11.26 4.67 10.99
CA TYR A 77 12.69 4.73 11.28
C TYR A 77 13.17 6.15 10.96
N ARG A 78 13.73 6.85 11.95
CA ARG A 78 14.25 8.23 11.81
C ARG A 78 13.21 9.19 11.21
N ALA A 79 11.99 9.18 11.77
CA ALA A 79 10.85 10.00 11.34
C ALA A 79 10.40 9.78 9.87
N THR A 80 10.72 8.64 9.27
CA THR A 80 10.22 8.26 7.95
C THR A 80 10.08 6.74 7.80
N HIS A 81 9.72 6.25 6.61
CA HIS A 81 9.69 4.82 6.31
C HIS A 81 11.09 4.21 6.32
N THR A 82 11.18 2.89 6.39
CA THR A 82 12.47 2.19 6.42
C THR A 82 13.29 2.43 5.14
N SER A 83 14.62 2.34 5.26
CA SER A 83 15.50 2.28 4.09
C SER A 83 15.19 1.10 3.18
N LEU A 84 14.65 0.00 3.73
CA LEU A 84 14.21 -1.16 2.96
C LEU A 84 13.11 -0.80 1.95
N LEU A 85 12.08 -0.07 2.40
CA LEU A 85 11.04 0.41 1.48
C LEU A 85 11.59 1.41 0.47
N ALA A 86 12.47 2.31 0.91
CA ALA A 86 13.10 3.29 0.03
C ALA A 86 13.92 2.61 -1.08
N SER A 87 14.73 1.61 -0.72
CA SER A 87 15.52 0.83 -1.68
C SER A 87 14.66 0.02 -2.65
N PHE A 88 13.52 -0.51 -2.19
CA PHE A 88 12.56 -1.17 -3.07
C PHE A 88 12.01 -0.19 -4.10
N LEU A 89 11.52 0.96 -3.64
CA LEU A 89 10.95 1.99 -4.51
C LEU A 89 11.97 2.51 -5.52
N GLU A 90 13.25 2.68 -5.16
CA GLU A 90 14.29 3.08 -6.12
C GLU A 90 14.40 2.14 -7.34
N GLY A 91 14.05 0.86 -7.18
CA GLY A 91 14.06 -0.13 -8.25
C GLY A 91 12.74 -0.25 -9.03
N VAL A 92 11.73 0.54 -8.69
CA VAL A 92 10.40 0.56 -9.34
C VAL A 92 10.38 1.63 -10.42
N GLU A 93 10.13 1.22 -11.67
CA GLU A 93 9.95 2.15 -12.78
C GLU A 93 8.67 2.99 -12.61
N ARG A 94 8.70 4.25 -13.02
CA ARG A 94 7.58 5.20 -12.94
C ARG A 94 6.94 5.52 -14.31
N GLY A 95 7.49 4.98 -15.40
CA GLY A 95 7.07 5.25 -16.78
C GLY A 95 7.71 6.50 -17.38
N ALA A 96 8.95 6.83 -17.00
CA ALA A 96 9.75 7.91 -17.57
C ALA A 96 10.27 7.58 -18.99
N ARG A 97 10.90 8.57 -19.66
CA ARG A 97 11.32 8.50 -21.08
C ARG A 97 12.15 7.27 -21.48
N PHE A 98 12.89 6.68 -20.53
CA PHE A 98 13.78 5.54 -20.77
C PHE A 98 13.35 4.27 -20.02
N GLU A 99 12.17 4.31 -19.40
CA GLU A 99 11.59 3.18 -18.69
C GLU A 99 10.56 2.51 -19.60
N THR A 100 10.38 1.20 -19.39
CA THR A 100 9.48 0.39 -20.21
C THR A 100 8.19 0.04 -19.49
N ARG A 101 8.17 0.22 -18.16
CA ARG A 101 7.05 -0.13 -17.28
C ARG A 101 6.64 1.05 -16.41
N ALA A 102 5.44 0.94 -15.85
CA ALA A 102 4.90 1.91 -14.90
C ALA A 102 3.98 1.20 -13.88
N PRO A 103 4.49 0.21 -13.12
CA PRO A 103 3.73 -0.70 -12.26
C PRO A 103 2.73 -0.04 -11.31
N LEU A 104 2.98 1.20 -10.90
CA LEU A 104 2.17 1.92 -9.93
C LEU A 104 1.22 2.95 -10.56
N ARG A 105 1.47 3.40 -11.80
CA ARG A 105 0.78 4.57 -12.36
C ARG A 105 -0.73 4.37 -12.40
N GLY A 106 -1.48 5.33 -11.85
CA GLY A 106 -2.94 5.35 -11.86
C GLY A 106 -3.60 4.34 -10.90
N LYS A 107 -2.82 3.58 -10.11
CA LYS A 107 -3.36 2.62 -9.15
C LYS A 107 -3.77 3.28 -7.84
N ALA A 108 -4.68 2.64 -7.13
CA ALA A 108 -5.00 3.01 -5.75
C ALA A 108 -3.89 2.53 -4.80
N THR A 109 -3.64 3.29 -3.73
CA THR A 109 -2.60 2.93 -2.76
C THR A 109 -3.00 3.30 -1.34
N ALA A 110 -2.74 2.44 -0.37
CA ALA A 110 -2.81 2.77 1.04
C ALA A 110 -1.41 2.83 1.66
N VAL A 111 -1.19 3.80 2.55
CA VAL A 111 0.00 3.89 3.39
C VAL A 111 -0.36 3.41 4.79
N VAL A 112 0.37 2.41 5.27
CA VAL A 112 0.23 1.85 6.63
C VAL A 112 1.56 1.98 7.34
N MET A 113 1.61 2.75 8.42
CA MET A 113 2.83 2.93 9.19
C MET A 113 2.60 2.71 10.68
N THR A 114 3.64 2.22 11.35
CA THR A 114 3.64 2.08 12.81
C THR A 114 4.78 2.86 13.42
N GLY A 115 4.54 3.57 14.51
CA GLY A 115 5.58 4.37 15.18
C GLY A 115 5.56 4.23 16.70
N ALA A 116 6.67 4.58 17.34
CA ALA A 116 6.78 4.51 18.80
C ALA A 116 5.90 5.54 19.53
N ALA A 117 5.59 6.67 18.89
CA ALA A 117 4.90 7.79 19.50
C ALA A 117 4.10 8.62 18.46
N PRO A 118 3.04 9.36 18.87
CA PRO A 118 2.15 10.08 17.95
C PRO A 118 2.83 11.18 17.13
N GLU A 119 3.92 11.76 17.62
CA GLU A 119 4.65 12.87 16.98
C GLU A 119 5.27 12.45 15.64
N HIS A 120 5.41 11.13 15.44
CA HIS A 120 5.87 10.54 14.19
C HIS A 120 4.79 10.41 13.12
N PHE A 121 3.55 10.85 13.38
CA PHE A 121 2.43 10.73 12.42
C PHE A 121 2.78 11.25 11.03
N LEU A 122 3.48 12.39 10.94
CA LEU A 122 3.88 12.99 9.65
C LEU A 122 4.94 12.19 8.88
N ALA A 123 5.46 11.08 9.42
CA ALA A 123 6.30 10.15 8.67
C ALA A 123 5.59 9.59 7.44
N THR A 124 4.25 9.47 7.47
CA THR A 124 3.42 9.01 6.35
C THR A 124 3.45 9.98 5.18
N GLU A 125 3.58 11.28 5.44
CA GLU A 125 3.50 12.32 4.41
C GLU A 125 4.64 12.24 3.42
N ARG A 126 5.85 11.92 3.89
CA ARG A 126 6.99 11.73 2.99
C ARG A 126 6.77 10.58 2.01
N LEU A 127 6.24 9.46 2.50
CA LEU A 127 5.90 8.32 1.64
C LEU A 127 4.75 8.66 0.70
N ARG A 128 3.68 9.28 1.22
CA ARG A 128 2.53 9.72 0.41
C ARG A 128 2.95 10.66 -0.72
N ALA A 129 3.81 11.63 -0.44
CA ALA A 129 4.28 12.59 -1.44
C ALA A 129 5.10 11.92 -2.54
N THR A 130 6.00 10.99 -2.18
CA THR A 130 6.73 10.20 -3.18
C THR A 130 5.76 9.39 -4.04
N LEU A 131 4.84 8.66 -3.42
CA LEU A 131 3.85 7.86 -4.13
C LEU A 131 2.99 8.71 -5.08
N ALA A 132 2.29 9.71 -4.57
CA ALA A 132 1.36 10.53 -5.35
C ALA A 132 2.07 11.33 -6.46
N SER A 133 3.19 11.99 -6.15
CA SER A 133 3.82 12.93 -7.08
C SER A 133 4.81 12.28 -8.03
N PHE A 134 5.58 11.28 -7.56
CA PHE A 134 6.62 10.65 -8.37
C PHE A 134 6.12 9.41 -9.14
N TYR A 135 5.15 8.67 -8.61
CA TYR A 135 4.57 7.49 -9.25
C TYR A 135 3.17 7.70 -9.84
N ALA A 136 2.55 8.87 -9.62
CA ALA A 136 1.19 9.16 -10.07
C ALA A 136 0.13 8.12 -9.59
N VAL A 137 0.28 7.61 -8.36
CA VAL A 137 -0.75 6.80 -7.69
C VAL A 137 -1.80 7.66 -7.02
N GLN A 138 -3.00 7.09 -6.85
CA GLN A 138 -4.07 7.67 -6.05
C GLN A 138 -3.97 7.15 -4.62
N VAL A 139 -3.49 7.99 -3.70
CA VAL A 139 -3.26 7.57 -2.31
C VAL A 139 -4.51 7.79 -1.47
N LEU A 140 -5.02 6.69 -0.88
CA LEU A 140 -6.10 6.69 0.09
C LEU A 140 -5.74 7.61 1.26
N SER A 141 -6.67 8.49 1.60
CA SER A 141 -6.52 9.45 2.68
C SER A 141 -7.65 9.28 3.70
N PRO A 142 -7.36 9.33 5.01
CA PRO A 142 -6.03 9.54 5.60
C PRO A 142 -5.10 8.31 5.43
N SER A 143 -3.79 8.50 5.66
CA SER A 143 -2.86 7.37 5.82
C SER A 143 -3.09 6.71 7.19
N LEU A 144 -2.96 5.38 7.28
CA LEU A 144 -3.10 4.67 8.53
C LEU A 144 -1.79 4.73 9.31
N PHE A 145 -1.80 5.37 10.47
CA PHE A 145 -0.65 5.44 11.37
C PHE A 145 -1.05 4.93 12.76
N LEU A 146 -0.37 3.89 13.23
CA LEU A 146 -0.67 3.24 14.50
C LEU A 146 0.53 3.32 15.46
N THR A 147 0.27 3.76 16.68
CA THR A 147 1.28 3.79 17.75
C THR A 147 1.14 2.59 18.68
N ARG A 148 1.99 2.49 19.71
CA ARG A 148 1.91 1.39 20.70
C ARG A 148 0.52 1.24 21.34
N SER A 149 -0.25 2.31 21.50
CA SER A 149 -1.61 2.23 22.09
C SER A 149 -2.63 1.49 21.22
N ALA A 150 -2.33 1.30 19.92
CA ALA A 150 -3.15 0.50 19.02
C ALA A 150 -2.94 -1.02 19.22
N PHE A 151 -1.99 -1.43 20.06
CA PHE A 151 -1.60 -2.83 20.21
C PHE A 151 -1.73 -3.33 21.65
N GLY A 152 -2.25 -4.55 21.79
CA GLY A 152 -2.31 -5.30 23.05
C GLY A 152 -0.94 -5.85 23.49
N PRO A 153 -0.91 -6.55 24.64
CA PRO A 153 0.32 -7.14 25.19
C PRO A 153 1.02 -8.12 24.26
N ASP A 154 0.25 -8.86 23.46
CA ASP A 154 0.66 -9.85 22.45
C ASP A 154 0.96 -9.24 21.07
N ALA A 155 0.96 -7.91 20.96
CA ALA A 155 1.07 -7.16 19.72
C ALA A 155 -0.10 -7.38 18.73
N SER A 156 -1.23 -7.92 19.18
CA SER A 156 -2.49 -7.86 18.42
C SER A 156 -3.00 -6.43 18.38
N LEU A 157 -3.81 -6.08 17.38
CA LEU A 157 -4.53 -4.80 17.40
C LEU A 157 -5.59 -4.79 18.52
N THR A 158 -5.83 -3.62 19.09
CA THR A 158 -7.05 -3.38 19.87
C THR A 158 -8.27 -3.43 18.95
N PRO A 159 -9.48 -3.72 19.48
CA PRO A 159 -10.68 -3.78 18.64
C PRO A 159 -10.93 -2.53 17.80
N ASP A 160 -10.71 -1.34 18.37
CA ASP A 160 -10.90 -0.06 17.66
C ASP A 160 -9.86 0.13 16.54
N ALA A 161 -8.60 -0.22 16.81
CA ALA A 161 -7.54 -0.12 15.81
C ALA A 161 -7.73 -1.14 14.68
N ALA A 162 -8.19 -2.35 15.01
CA ALA A 162 -8.56 -3.38 14.03
C ALA A 162 -9.73 -2.92 13.17
N GLY A 163 -10.80 -2.38 13.77
CA GLY A 163 -11.95 -1.86 13.02
C GLY A 163 -11.56 -0.71 12.08
N THR A 164 -10.66 0.17 12.53
CA THR A 164 -10.10 1.24 11.68
C THR A 164 -9.29 0.67 10.52
N ALA A 165 -8.40 -0.30 10.78
CA ALA A 165 -7.59 -0.94 9.73
C ALA A 165 -8.46 -1.66 8.68
N VAL A 166 -9.48 -2.39 9.12
CA VAL A 166 -10.47 -3.05 8.24
C VAL A 166 -11.21 -2.02 7.39
N LEU A 167 -11.62 -0.89 7.95
CA LEU A 167 -12.26 0.18 7.20
C LEU A 167 -11.34 0.75 6.11
N HIS A 168 -10.05 0.95 6.40
CA HIS A 168 -9.06 1.36 5.40
C HIS A 168 -8.93 0.33 4.26
N GLY A 169 -8.98 -0.97 4.57
CA GLY A 169 -8.99 -2.04 3.56
C GLY A 169 -10.18 -1.94 2.61
N ARG A 170 -11.39 -1.82 3.15
CA ARG A 170 -12.63 -1.67 2.35
C ARG A 170 -12.58 -0.41 1.48
N ALA A 171 -12.18 0.73 2.07
CA ALA A 171 -12.05 1.99 1.35
C ALA A 171 -10.97 1.95 0.26
N LEU A 172 -9.89 1.18 0.44
CA LEU A 172 -8.88 0.96 -0.60
C LEU A 172 -9.48 0.23 -1.80
N VAL A 173 -10.32 -0.78 -1.57
CA VAL A 173 -11.01 -1.52 -2.65
C VAL A 173 -11.97 -0.61 -3.40
N ASP A 174 -12.73 0.25 -2.72
CA ASP A 174 -13.58 1.26 -3.36
C ASP A 174 -12.76 2.22 -4.25
N LEU A 175 -11.63 2.71 -3.73
CA LEU A 175 -10.74 3.58 -4.49
C LEU A 175 -10.13 2.85 -5.69
N ALA A 176 -9.75 1.58 -5.54
CA ALA A 176 -9.21 0.75 -6.60
C ALA A 176 -10.24 0.54 -7.72
N ALA A 177 -11.50 0.26 -7.36
CA ALA A 177 -12.60 0.16 -8.32
C ALA A 177 -12.77 1.47 -9.12
N ALA A 178 -12.75 2.61 -8.43
CA ALA A 178 -12.87 3.93 -9.06
C ALA A 178 -11.68 4.24 -9.99
N CYS A 179 -10.46 3.91 -9.57
CA CYS A 179 -9.26 4.07 -10.39
C CYS A 179 -9.32 3.19 -11.65
N ARG A 180 -9.67 1.90 -11.49
CA ARG A 180 -9.78 0.93 -12.58
C ARG A 180 -10.87 1.30 -13.59
N ALA A 181 -12.01 1.84 -13.13
CA ALA A 181 -13.10 2.28 -13.99
C ALA A 181 -12.83 3.61 -14.71
N SER A 182 -11.83 4.38 -14.26
CA SER A 182 -11.57 5.73 -14.78
C SER A 182 -10.58 5.72 -15.94
N GLY A 183 -11.06 6.08 -17.12
CA GLY A 183 -10.18 6.33 -18.28
C GLY A 183 -9.23 7.52 -18.10
N ASN A 184 -9.53 8.46 -17.18
CA ASN A 184 -8.72 9.66 -16.97
C ASN A 184 -7.60 9.44 -15.94
N ILE A 185 -7.87 8.71 -14.85
CA ILE A 185 -6.86 8.46 -13.80
C ILE A 185 -5.68 7.68 -14.39
N ALA A 186 -5.95 6.70 -15.26
CA ALA A 186 -4.93 5.92 -15.94
C ALA A 186 -4.02 6.75 -16.88
N LEU A 187 -4.48 7.93 -17.32
CA LEU A 187 -3.73 8.84 -18.20
C LEU A 187 -2.84 9.82 -17.44
N LEU A 188 -3.03 9.97 -16.12
CA LEU A 188 -2.14 10.78 -15.30
C LEU A 188 -0.74 10.16 -15.31
N LYS A 189 0.27 10.99 -15.54
CA LYS A 189 1.68 10.59 -15.57
C LYS A 189 2.44 11.34 -14.48
N PRO A 190 3.55 10.78 -13.97
CA PRO A 190 4.52 11.58 -13.23
C PRO A 190 4.88 12.84 -14.00
N LEU A 191 4.96 13.97 -13.29
CA LEU A 191 5.16 15.29 -13.91
C LEU A 191 6.65 15.67 -14.09
N VAL A 192 7.56 14.79 -13.69
CA VAL A 192 9.02 14.95 -13.76
C VAL A 192 9.67 13.87 -14.61
#